data_AF-A0A1H1KUR6-F1
#
_entry.id   AF-A0A1H1KUR6-F1
#
_cell.length_a   1.000
_cell.length_b   1.000
_cell.length_c   1.000
_cell.angle_alpha   90.00
_cell.angle_beta   90.00
_cell.angle_gamma   90.00
#
_symmetry.space_group_name_H-M   'P 1'
#
loop_
_entity.id
_entity.type
_entity.pdbx_description
1 polymer ?
#
loop_
_entity_poly.entity_id
_entity_poly.type
_entity_poly.pdbx_seq_one_letter_code
_entity_poly.pdbx_strand_id
1 'polypeptide(L)'
;MDFNLAEKLAIVKAIDNVILADKKIAKGELVYLGQLMKLLNFDSEFVEEARKFNIKQANIILEGLSEPKKHSLAIMLHEMAYADGDMNPEEIKLLFSLFEKAGIEIEEASNSVPVFNISEVYFKSTKHIQHYKEKEVSDTLKEKIAIKVEPNIHGKNGVSVTTFKLNGFIPFWGNKVELTPRQMKIVEAHPEKSILQGYDDLSDPGIKHSNYRLTIYHPNNEIESIVLQKLHKNIDIEYLK
;
A
#
# COMPACT_ATOMS: atom_id res chain seq x y z
N MET A 1 7.12 -6.06 18.22
CA MET A 1 8.39 -5.36 18.47
C MET A 1 8.16 -4.49 19.67
N ASP A 2 8.98 -4.60 20.70
CA ASP A 2 8.71 -3.93 21.97
C ASP A 2 9.69 -2.79 22.20
N PHE A 3 9.15 -1.66 22.65
CA PHE A 3 9.92 -0.51 23.11
C PHE A 3 10.18 -0.65 24.62
N ASN A 4 11.39 -0.33 25.06
CA ASN A 4 11.68 -0.23 26.48
C ASN A 4 11.10 1.07 27.06
N LEU A 5 11.15 1.23 28.39
CA LEU A 5 10.54 2.38 29.06
C LEU A 5 11.11 3.73 28.60
N ALA A 6 12.43 3.83 28.44
CA ALA A 6 13.10 5.05 28.00
C ALA A 6 12.76 5.39 26.55
N GLU A 7 12.72 4.38 25.66
CA GLU A 7 12.28 4.54 24.28
C GLU A 7 10.82 5.01 24.22
N LYS A 8 9.92 4.40 25.01
CA LYS A 8 8.52 4.84 25.10
C LYS A 8 8.40 6.29 25.57
N LEU A 9 9.16 6.71 26.59
CA LEU A 9 9.15 8.09 27.07
C LEU A 9 9.59 9.06 25.97
N ALA A 10 10.66 8.71 25.24
CA ALA A 10 11.16 9.53 24.14
C ALA A 10 10.16 9.61 22.96
N ILE A 11 9.52 8.49 22.62
CA ILE A 11 8.50 8.40 21.57
C ILE A 11 7.28 9.23 21.94
N VAL A 12 6.75 9.07 23.15
CA VAL A 12 5.58 9.84 23.63
C VAL A 12 5.92 11.33 23.73
N LYS A 13 7.15 11.70 24.14
CA LYS A 13 7.62 13.10 24.10
C LYS A 13 7.60 13.66 22.68
N ALA A 14 8.06 12.89 21.69
CA ALA A 14 8.07 13.33 20.30
C ALA A 14 6.65 13.51 19.76
N ILE A 15 5.76 12.57 20.03
CA ILE A 15 4.35 12.62 19.65
C ILE A 15 3.64 13.82 20.30
N ASP A 16 3.84 14.04 21.60
CA ASP A 16 3.24 15.17 22.31
C ASP A 16 3.75 16.52 21.78
N ASN A 17 5.02 16.61 21.37
CA ASN A 17 5.52 17.80 20.70
C ASN A 17 4.82 18.04 19.35
N VAL A 18 4.51 16.99 18.58
CA VAL A 18 3.76 17.09 17.32
C VAL A 18 2.36 17.63 17.57
N ILE A 19 1.64 17.05 18.54
CA ILE A 19 0.29 17.52 18.93
C ILE A 19 0.29 18.99 19.35
N LEU A 20 1.35 19.46 20.01
CA LEU A 20 1.42 20.82 20.53
C LEU A 20 2.01 21.83 19.53
N ALA A 21 2.33 21.41 18.30
CA ALA A 21 3.04 22.23 17.31
C ALA A 21 2.25 23.50 16.94
N ASP A 22 0.94 23.37 16.71
CA ASP A 22 0.05 24.45 16.27
C ASP A 22 -0.70 25.14 17.44
N LYS A 23 -0.44 24.69 18.68
CA LYS A 23 -1.08 25.12 19.95
C LYS A 23 -2.59 24.86 20.03
N LYS A 24 -3.14 24.02 19.16
CA LYS A 24 -4.50 23.51 19.25
C LYS A 24 -4.41 22.00 19.46
N ILE A 25 -5.47 21.41 19.98
CA ILE A 25 -5.55 19.95 20.11
C ILE A 25 -6.84 19.53 19.43
N ALA A 26 -6.69 18.85 18.30
CA ALA A 26 -7.80 18.33 17.52
C ALA A 26 -8.33 17.02 18.12
N LYS A 27 -9.59 16.71 17.81
CA LYS A 27 -10.23 15.47 18.27
C LYS A 27 -9.55 14.24 17.67
N GLY A 28 -9.06 14.33 16.43
CA GLY A 28 -8.36 13.24 15.75
C GLY A 28 -7.09 12.82 16.48
N GLU A 29 -6.27 13.80 16.88
CA GLU A 29 -5.03 13.58 17.63
C GLU A 29 -5.27 12.88 18.97
N LEU A 30 -6.30 13.29 19.72
CA LEU A 30 -6.66 12.63 20.99
C LEU A 30 -7.11 11.18 20.78
N VAL A 31 -7.86 10.91 19.71
CA VAL A 31 -8.28 9.55 19.36
C VAL A 31 -7.07 8.70 19.01
N TYR A 32 -6.18 9.22 18.18
CA TYR A 32 -4.98 8.49 17.76
C TYR A 32 -4.00 8.27 18.92
N LEU A 33 -3.80 9.28 19.78
CA LEU A 33 -3.02 9.14 21.02
C LEU A 33 -3.59 8.03 21.92
N GLY A 34 -4.93 7.97 22.06
CA GLY A 34 -5.60 6.91 22.80
C GLY A 34 -5.40 5.50 22.19
N GLN A 35 -5.20 5.38 20.88
CA GLN A 35 -4.84 4.12 20.24
C GLN A 35 -3.38 3.75 20.55
N LEU A 36 -2.46 4.73 20.49
CA LEU A 36 -1.06 4.51 20.84
C LEU A 36 -0.87 4.14 22.31
N MET A 37 -1.64 4.74 23.22
CA MET A 37 -1.68 4.36 24.65
C MET A 37 -1.94 2.86 24.82
N LYS A 38 -2.92 2.32 24.09
CA LYS A 38 -3.23 0.88 24.11
C LYS A 38 -2.13 0.05 23.46
N LEU A 39 -1.65 0.47 22.28
CA LEU A 39 -0.67 -0.27 21.49
C LEU A 39 0.68 -0.39 22.20
N LEU A 40 1.16 0.72 22.77
CA LEU A 40 2.44 0.81 23.46
C LEU A 40 2.30 0.55 24.97
N ASN A 41 1.09 0.29 25.46
CA ASN A 41 0.77 0.01 26.86
C ASN A 41 1.30 1.10 27.81
N PHE A 42 0.81 2.34 27.64
CA PHE A 42 1.03 3.47 28.54
C PHE A 42 -0.27 4.20 28.82
N ASP A 43 -0.31 4.97 29.91
CA ASP A 43 -1.48 5.70 30.39
C ASP A 43 -1.25 7.22 30.38
N SER A 44 -2.23 7.98 30.86
CA SER A 44 -2.16 9.44 30.90
C SER A 44 -1.07 9.94 31.86
N GLU A 45 -0.77 9.21 32.94
CA GLU A 45 0.30 9.59 33.87
C GLU A 45 1.65 9.53 33.17
N PHE A 46 1.84 8.51 32.34
CA PHE A 46 3.03 8.38 31.50
C PHE A 46 3.19 9.52 30.49
N VAL A 47 2.09 10.01 29.91
CA VAL A 47 2.12 11.18 29.01
C VAL A 47 2.57 12.44 29.77
N GLU A 48 2.06 12.65 30.98
CA GLU A 48 2.48 13.75 31.85
C GLU A 48 3.95 13.66 32.27
N GLU A 49 4.47 12.45 32.48
CA GLU A 49 5.89 12.20 32.72
C GLU A 49 6.72 12.53 31.46
N ALA A 50 6.29 12.03 30.30
CA ALA A 50 6.95 12.31 29.02
C ALA A 50 7.00 13.82 28.74
N ARG A 51 5.96 14.60 29.08
CA ARG A 51 5.98 16.07 28.94
C ARG A 51 7.12 16.74 29.67
N LYS A 52 7.44 16.25 30.87
CA LYS A 52 8.53 16.76 31.72
C LYS A 52 9.89 16.22 31.32
N PHE A 53 9.93 15.18 30.48
CA PHE A 53 11.15 14.53 30.05
C PHE A 53 12.04 15.47 29.21
N ASN A 54 13.35 15.37 29.42
CA ASN A 54 14.31 16.28 28.81
C ASN A 54 14.41 16.03 27.30
N ILE A 55 14.17 17.07 26.50
CA ILE A 55 14.15 16.98 25.03
C ILE A 55 15.50 16.50 24.47
N LYS A 56 16.64 16.94 25.03
CA LYS A 56 17.96 16.51 24.54
C LYS A 56 18.19 15.02 24.79
N GLN A 57 17.79 14.52 25.97
CA GLN A 57 17.87 13.09 26.28
C GLN A 57 16.93 12.27 25.42
N ALA A 58 15.71 12.77 25.17
CA ALA A 58 14.78 12.14 24.24
C ALA A 58 15.40 11.96 22.86
N ASN A 59 16.00 13.02 22.29
CA ASN A 59 16.61 12.94 20.97
C ASN A 59 17.72 11.88 20.89
N ILE A 60 18.60 11.80 21.91
CA ILE A 60 19.66 10.78 21.97
C ILE A 60 19.07 9.36 21.98
N ILE A 61 17.96 9.16 22.71
CA ILE A 61 17.27 7.86 22.75
C ILE A 61 16.66 7.53 21.38
N LEU A 62 16.03 8.50 20.71
CA LEU A 62 15.43 8.32 19.39
C LEU A 62 16.49 8.00 18.32
N GLU A 63 17.62 8.70 18.35
CA GLU A 63 18.77 8.46 17.45
C GLU A 63 19.34 7.05 17.61
N GLY A 64 19.37 6.54 18.85
CA GLY A 64 19.86 5.20 19.19
C GLY A 64 18.88 4.04 18.93
N LEU A 65 17.69 4.31 18.37
CA LEU A 65 16.73 3.26 18.03
C LEU A 65 17.28 2.37 16.89
N SER A 66 16.95 1.08 16.93
CA SER A 66 17.21 0.18 15.78
C SER A 66 16.39 0.60 14.56
N GLU A 67 16.87 0.33 13.34
CA GLU A 67 16.18 0.72 12.10
C GLU A 67 14.69 0.34 12.02
N PRO A 68 14.23 -0.87 12.38
CA PRO A 68 12.79 -1.14 12.33
C PRO A 68 11.98 -0.42 13.42
N LYS A 69 12.62 -0.01 14.53
CA LYS A 69 12.01 0.88 15.55
C LYS A 69 11.92 2.31 15.04
N LYS A 70 12.95 2.81 14.34
CA LYS A 70 12.93 4.10 13.65
C LYS A 70 11.83 4.17 12.59
N HIS A 71 11.69 3.12 11.79
CA HIS A 71 10.59 3.01 10.83
C HIS A 71 9.22 3.06 11.53
N SER A 72 9.06 2.33 12.64
CA SER A 72 7.82 2.38 13.44
C SER A 72 7.55 3.77 14.02
N LEU A 73 8.59 4.45 14.52
CA LEU A 73 8.52 5.84 14.98
C LEU A 73 8.09 6.79 13.86
N ALA A 74 8.64 6.61 12.65
CA ALA A 74 8.31 7.44 11.49
C ALA A 74 6.81 7.36 11.17
N ILE A 75 6.26 6.13 11.11
CA ILE A 75 4.83 5.91 10.90
C ILE A 75 4.02 6.56 12.02
N MET A 76 4.40 6.33 13.29
CA MET A 76 3.64 6.89 14.42
C MET A 76 3.57 8.42 14.39
N LEU A 77 4.67 9.10 14.06
CA LEU A 77 4.70 10.56 13.98
C LEU A 77 3.96 11.08 12.74
N HIS A 78 4.07 10.39 11.59
CA HIS A 78 3.32 10.74 10.37
C HIS A 78 1.81 10.66 10.60
N GLU A 79 1.33 9.54 11.12
CA GLU A 79 -0.10 9.34 11.39
C GLU A 79 -0.62 10.29 12.47
N MET A 80 0.21 10.68 13.45
CA MET A 80 -0.18 11.70 14.42
C MET A 80 -0.38 13.06 13.75
N ALA A 81 0.59 13.48 12.93
CA ALA A 81 0.55 14.74 12.21
C ALA A 81 -0.56 14.79 11.13
N TYR A 82 -1.10 13.64 10.72
CA TYR A 82 -2.21 13.53 9.77
C TYR A 82 -3.55 13.16 10.43
N ALA A 83 -3.62 13.13 11.77
CA ALA A 83 -4.75 12.54 12.50
C ALA A 83 -6.08 13.29 12.31
N ASP A 84 -6.05 14.56 11.93
CA ASP A 84 -7.21 15.40 11.63
C ASP A 84 -7.52 15.52 10.13
N GLY A 85 -6.71 14.90 9.27
CA GLY A 85 -6.92 14.77 7.82
C GLY A 85 -6.13 15.76 6.96
N ASP A 86 -5.42 16.72 7.54
CA ASP A 86 -4.55 17.67 6.83
C ASP A 86 -3.33 18.03 7.70
N MET A 87 -2.12 17.95 7.15
CA MET A 87 -0.91 18.31 7.90
C MET A 87 -0.56 19.79 7.70
N ASN A 88 -0.50 20.57 8.78
CA ASN A 88 -0.16 21.99 8.67
C ASN A 88 1.36 22.21 8.51
N PRO A 89 1.80 23.38 7.98
CA PRO A 89 3.23 23.63 7.74
C PRO A 89 4.13 23.55 8.99
N GLU A 90 3.59 23.90 10.15
CA GLU A 90 4.27 23.86 11.45
C GLU A 90 4.52 22.41 11.90
N GLU A 91 3.54 21.53 11.77
CA GLU A 91 3.63 20.08 11.99
C GLU A 91 4.60 19.43 11.02
N ILE A 92 4.50 19.77 9.72
CA ILE A 92 5.43 19.29 8.69
C ILE A 92 6.87 19.61 9.14
N LYS A 93 7.15 20.88 9.44
CA LYS A 93 8.49 21.32 9.84
C LYS A 93 8.98 20.59 11.09
N LEU A 94 8.11 20.41 12.07
CA LEU A 94 8.46 19.71 13.30
C LEU A 94 8.75 18.23 13.05
N LEU A 95 7.91 17.56 12.25
CA LEU A 95 8.03 16.16 11.85
C LEU A 95 9.38 15.91 11.15
N PHE A 96 9.72 16.71 10.13
CA PHE A 96 11.01 16.65 9.45
C PHE A 96 12.17 16.84 10.43
N SER A 97 12.06 17.78 11.37
CA SER A 97 13.11 18.01 12.37
C SER A 97 13.28 16.85 13.35
N LEU A 98 12.20 16.12 13.67
CA LEU A 98 12.23 14.95 14.54
C LEU A 98 12.87 13.76 13.83
N PHE A 99 12.56 13.58 12.55
CA PHE A 99 13.17 12.57 11.70
C PHE A 99 14.69 12.78 11.56
N GLU A 100 15.12 14.00 11.27
CA GLU A 100 16.55 14.35 11.21
C GLU A 100 17.26 14.04 12.53
N LYS A 101 16.69 14.46 13.67
CA LYS A 101 17.27 14.23 15.00
C LYS A 101 17.29 12.76 15.40
N ALA A 102 16.33 11.97 14.93
CA ALA A 102 16.27 10.54 15.18
C ALA A 102 17.15 9.74 14.19
N GLY A 103 17.85 10.40 13.27
CA GLY A 103 18.63 9.74 12.22
C GLY A 103 17.77 8.86 11.33
N ILE A 104 16.56 9.33 11.02
CA ILE A 104 15.63 8.71 10.09
C ILE A 104 15.86 9.37 8.74
N GLU A 105 16.40 8.60 7.80
CA GLU A 105 16.51 9.04 6.42
C GLU A 105 15.10 9.08 5.82
N ILE A 106 14.62 10.29 5.59
CA ILE A 106 13.41 10.51 4.82
C ILE A 106 13.91 10.52 3.37
N GLU A 107 13.56 9.50 2.61
CA GLU A 107 13.59 9.64 1.17
C GLU A 107 12.66 10.81 0.83
N GLU A 108 13.22 11.97 0.48
CA GLU A 108 12.42 13.07 -0.05
C GLU A 108 11.53 12.48 -1.16
N ALA A 109 10.24 12.85 -1.19
CA ALA A 109 9.35 12.44 -2.27
C ALA A 109 9.82 12.92 -3.67
N SER A 110 10.89 13.73 -3.73
CA SER A 110 11.62 14.10 -4.94
C SER A 110 12.57 13.00 -5.45
N ASN A 111 12.96 12.04 -4.59
CA ASN A 111 13.86 10.93 -4.88
C ASN A 111 13.28 9.55 -4.57
N SER A 112 12.07 9.45 -4.00
CA SER A 112 11.32 8.21 -4.10
C SER A 112 11.02 8.00 -5.57
N VAL A 113 11.71 7.05 -6.22
CA VAL A 113 11.16 6.42 -7.43
C VAL A 113 9.73 6.07 -7.03
N PRO A 114 8.69 6.59 -7.72
CA PRO A 114 7.34 6.32 -7.29
C PRO A 114 7.22 4.79 -7.18
N VAL A 115 6.70 4.30 -6.06
CA VAL A 115 6.54 2.86 -5.89
C VAL A 115 5.19 2.56 -6.50
N PHE A 116 5.19 1.87 -7.63
CA PHE A 116 3.97 1.49 -8.34
C PHE A 116 2.95 0.85 -7.39
N ASN A 117 1.86 1.56 -7.12
CA ASN A 117 0.82 1.08 -6.22
C ASN A 117 -0.08 0.08 -6.95
N ILE A 118 0.18 -1.22 -6.74
CA ILE A 118 -0.58 -2.33 -7.34
C ILE A 118 -2.07 -2.26 -6.96
N SER A 119 -2.42 -1.71 -5.79
CA SER A 119 -3.80 -1.68 -5.29
C SER A 119 -4.67 -0.60 -5.95
N GLU A 120 -4.08 0.27 -6.76
CA GLU A 120 -4.76 1.35 -7.48
C GLU A 120 -4.80 1.11 -9.00
N VAL A 121 -4.42 -0.09 -9.45
CA VAL A 121 -4.35 -0.40 -10.87
C VAL A 121 -5.74 -0.39 -11.49
N TYR A 122 -5.92 0.52 -12.44
CA TYR A 122 -7.03 0.54 -13.37
C TYR A 122 -6.52 0.81 -14.79
N PHE A 123 -6.44 -0.26 -15.59
CA PHE A 123 -5.87 -0.24 -16.93
C PHE A 123 -6.93 -0.45 -17.98
N LYS A 124 -7.16 0.52 -18.86
CA LYS A 124 -8.02 0.37 -20.05
C LYS A 124 -7.15 0.02 -21.24
N SER A 125 -7.48 -1.10 -21.87
CA SER A 125 -6.79 -1.58 -23.05
C SER A 125 -7.61 -1.33 -24.31
N THR A 126 -6.94 -0.93 -25.39
CA THR A 126 -7.56 -0.73 -26.71
C THR A 126 -7.21 -1.85 -27.71
N LYS A 127 -6.19 -2.65 -27.40
CA LYS A 127 -5.71 -3.76 -28.23
C LYS A 127 -5.20 -4.89 -27.35
N HIS A 128 -5.61 -6.13 -27.65
CA HIS A 128 -5.06 -7.31 -27.00
C HIS A 128 -4.42 -8.25 -28.01
N ILE A 129 -3.35 -8.93 -27.59
CA ILE A 129 -2.69 -9.98 -28.35
C ILE A 129 -2.76 -11.25 -27.53
N GLN A 130 -3.37 -12.29 -28.09
CA GLN A 130 -3.43 -13.61 -27.47
C GLN A 130 -2.37 -14.51 -28.09
N HIS A 131 -1.37 -14.89 -27.30
CA HIS A 131 -0.26 -15.76 -27.71
C HIS A 131 -0.55 -17.20 -27.29
N TYR A 132 -0.56 -18.12 -28.26
CA TYR A 132 -0.71 -19.56 -28.01
C TYR A 132 0.66 -20.21 -28.03
N LYS A 133 1.24 -20.46 -26.85
CA LYS A 133 2.64 -20.90 -26.72
C LYS A 133 2.94 -22.21 -27.44
N GLU A 134 1.97 -23.12 -27.51
CA GLU A 134 2.14 -24.42 -28.16
C GLU A 134 2.11 -24.36 -29.69
N LYS A 135 1.48 -23.32 -30.26
CA LYS A 135 1.30 -23.18 -31.71
C LYS A 135 2.21 -22.11 -32.32
N GLU A 136 2.88 -21.32 -31.48
CA GLU A 136 3.64 -20.12 -31.90
C GLU A 136 2.80 -19.17 -32.78
N VAL A 137 1.49 -19.08 -32.51
CA VAL A 137 0.55 -18.20 -33.22
C VAL A 137 0.04 -17.13 -32.25
N SER A 138 -0.22 -15.94 -32.78
CA SER A 138 -0.80 -14.82 -32.04
C SER A 138 -2.03 -14.25 -32.76
N ASP A 139 -3.11 -14.06 -32.02
CA ASP A 139 -4.35 -13.44 -32.52
C ASP A 139 -4.52 -12.04 -31.93
N THR A 140 -4.87 -11.06 -32.76
CA THR A 140 -5.21 -9.71 -32.29
C THR A 140 -6.71 -9.57 -32.05
N LEU A 141 -7.08 -9.15 -30.84
CA LEU A 141 -8.47 -8.88 -30.45
C LEU A 141 -8.69 -7.36 -30.33
N LYS A 142 -9.85 -6.89 -30.82
CA LYS A 142 -10.25 -5.48 -30.80
C LYS A 142 -11.27 -5.14 -29.71
N GLU A 143 -11.56 -6.09 -28.84
CA GLU A 143 -12.47 -5.87 -27.73
C GLU A 143 -11.87 -4.83 -26.77
N LYS A 144 -12.66 -3.89 -26.28
CA LYS A 144 -12.21 -2.97 -25.24
C LYS A 144 -12.33 -3.67 -23.89
N ILE A 145 -11.21 -3.90 -23.21
CA ILE A 145 -11.19 -4.48 -21.86
C ILE A 145 -10.57 -3.48 -20.89
N ALA A 146 -11.08 -3.44 -19.66
CA ALA A 146 -10.37 -2.85 -18.54
C ALA A 146 -9.92 -3.96 -17.57
N ILE A 147 -8.83 -3.70 -16.86
CA ILE A 147 -8.33 -4.54 -15.77
C ILE A 147 -8.27 -3.67 -14.53
N LYS A 148 -8.86 -4.14 -13.44
CA LYS A 148 -8.78 -3.48 -12.13
C LYS A 148 -8.16 -4.43 -11.12
N VAL A 149 -7.28 -3.92 -10.28
CA VAL A 149 -6.73 -4.62 -9.13
C VAL A 149 -7.19 -3.88 -7.89
N GLU A 150 -7.74 -4.60 -6.92
CA GLU A 150 -8.26 -4.03 -5.68
C GLU A 150 -7.83 -4.87 -4.48
N PRO A 151 -7.66 -4.28 -3.29
CA PRO A 151 -7.53 -5.04 -2.05
C PRO A 151 -8.70 -5.99 -1.87
N ASN A 152 -8.43 -7.17 -1.31
CA ASN A 152 -9.48 -8.12 -0.98
C ASN A 152 -10.32 -7.63 0.21
N ILE A 153 -11.53 -7.15 -0.06
CA ILE A 153 -12.49 -6.65 0.94
C ILE A 153 -13.15 -7.75 1.79
N HIS A 154 -12.89 -9.04 1.51
CA HIS A 154 -13.44 -10.18 2.26
C HIS A 154 -12.45 -10.78 3.26
N GLY A 155 -11.39 -10.05 3.63
CA GLY A 155 -10.38 -10.53 4.58
C GLY A 155 -9.47 -11.64 4.02
N LYS A 156 -9.50 -11.86 2.70
CA LYS A 156 -8.62 -12.81 2.01
C LYS A 156 -7.27 -12.16 1.73
N ASN A 157 -6.18 -12.92 1.81
CA ASN A 157 -4.84 -12.39 1.59
C ASN A 157 -4.63 -11.92 0.14
N GLY A 158 -3.88 -10.83 -0.06
CA GLY A 158 -3.55 -10.32 -1.40
C GLY A 158 -4.63 -9.43 -2.02
N VAL A 159 -4.84 -9.56 -3.32
CA VAL A 159 -5.71 -8.68 -4.13
C VAL A 159 -6.72 -9.47 -4.97
N SER A 160 -7.77 -8.78 -5.39
CA SER A 160 -8.72 -9.23 -6.41
C SER A 160 -8.39 -8.57 -7.75
N VAL A 161 -8.15 -9.37 -8.77
CA VAL A 161 -7.94 -8.91 -10.16
C VAL A 161 -9.21 -9.16 -10.97
N THR A 162 -9.81 -8.10 -11.49
CA THR A 162 -11.05 -8.17 -12.26
C THR A 162 -10.84 -7.65 -13.68
N THR A 163 -11.25 -8.43 -14.67
CA THR A 163 -11.30 -8.01 -16.08
C THR A 163 -12.72 -7.59 -16.45
N PHE A 164 -12.89 -6.44 -17.10
CA PHE A 164 -14.16 -5.86 -17.52
C PHE A 164 -14.20 -5.79 -19.05
N LYS A 165 -15.23 -6.36 -19.68
CA LYS A 165 -15.51 -6.05 -21.10
C LYS A 165 -16.28 -4.73 -21.17
N LEU A 166 -15.69 -3.71 -21.81
CA LEU A 166 -16.26 -2.36 -21.88
C LEU A 166 -17.33 -2.22 -22.97
N ASN A 167 -17.33 -3.09 -23.99
CA ASN A 167 -18.16 -2.95 -25.20
C ASN A 167 -18.99 -4.21 -25.56
N GLY A 168 -19.26 -5.12 -24.61
CA GLY A 168 -19.98 -6.36 -24.92
C GLY A 168 -21.49 -6.16 -25.10
N PHE A 169 -21.97 -6.01 -26.34
CA PHE A 169 -23.38 -6.31 -26.65
C PHE A 169 -23.51 -7.83 -26.83
N ILE A 170 -24.22 -8.49 -25.91
CA ILE A 170 -24.58 -9.90 -26.04
C ILE A 170 -26.01 -9.96 -26.60
N PRO A 171 -26.26 -10.62 -27.76
CA PRO A 171 -27.63 -10.82 -28.23
C PRO A 171 -28.44 -11.49 -27.13
N PHE A 172 -29.60 -10.91 -26.79
CA PHE A 172 -30.56 -11.34 -25.76
C PHE A 172 -30.33 -10.90 -24.29
N TRP A 173 -29.20 -10.28 -23.91
CA TRP A 173 -28.92 -9.97 -22.48
C TRP A 173 -28.42 -8.54 -22.16
N GLY A 174 -28.38 -7.63 -23.13
CA GLY A 174 -27.99 -6.22 -22.90
C GLY A 174 -26.50 -6.02 -22.57
N ASN A 175 -26.15 -4.87 -21.99
CA ASN A 175 -24.78 -4.52 -21.56
C ASN A 175 -24.40 -5.30 -20.29
N LYS A 176 -23.97 -6.55 -20.44
CA LYS A 176 -23.48 -7.33 -19.30
C LYS A 176 -21.96 -7.14 -19.19
N VAL A 177 -21.53 -6.42 -18.15
CA VAL A 177 -20.13 -6.41 -17.72
C VAL A 177 -19.81 -7.82 -17.21
N GLU A 178 -19.06 -8.60 -17.97
CA GLU A 178 -18.58 -9.90 -17.50
C GLU A 178 -17.47 -9.65 -16.47
N LEU A 179 -17.76 -9.95 -15.21
CA LEU A 179 -16.82 -9.85 -14.09
C LEU A 179 -16.24 -11.24 -13.83
N THR A 180 -14.93 -11.41 -14.06
CA THR A 180 -14.21 -12.60 -13.59
C THR A 180 -13.17 -12.20 -12.55
N PRO A 181 -13.57 -12.00 -11.28
CA PRO A 181 -12.62 -11.71 -10.21
C PRO A 181 -11.71 -12.92 -9.98
N ARG A 182 -10.41 -12.66 -9.80
CA ARG A 182 -9.39 -13.67 -9.51
C ARG A 182 -8.61 -13.27 -8.28
N GLN A 183 -8.55 -14.17 -7.30
CA GLN A 183 -7.79 -13.98 -6.07
C GLN A 183 -6.31 -14.20 -6.36
N MET A 184 -5.46 -13.21 -6.06
CA MET A 184 -4.02 -13.26 -6.35
C MET A 184 -3.17 -12.72 -5.19
N LYS A 185 -1.95 -13.22 -5.07
CA LYS A 185 -0.90 -12.70 -4.17
C LYS A 185 0.17 -12.02 -5.00
N ILE A 186 0.72 -10.92 -4.48
CA ILE A 186 1.92 -10.30 -5.05
C ILE A 186 3.09 -11.24 -4.73
N VAL A 187 3.79 -11.71 -5.76
CA VAL A 187 4.96 -12.60 -5.63
C VAL A 187 6.26 -11.93 -6.02
N GLU A 188 6.20 -10.86 -6.80
CA GLU A 188 7.34 -10.03 -7.17
C GLU A 188 6.87 -8.58 -7.32
N ALA A 189 7.62 -7.65 -6.74
CA ALA A 189 7.46 -6.21 -6.93
C ALA A 189 8.83 -5.64 -7.30
N HIS A 190 8.96 -5.17 -8.55
CA HIS A 190 10.17 -4.58 -9.11
C HIS A 190 9.82 -3.18 -9.65
N PRO A 191 10.76 -2.22 -9.71
CA PRO A 191 10.50 -0.86 -10.22
C PRO A 191 9.86 -0.75 -11.60
N GLU A 192 10.01 -1.76 -12.46
CA GLU A 192 9.50 -1.76 -13.84
C GLU A 192 8.38 -2.78 -14.07
N LYS A 193 8.17 -3.70 -13.13
CA LYS A 193 7.17 -4.76 -13.27
C LYS A 193 6.72 -5.33 -11.93
N SER A 194 5.47 -5.77 -11.88
CA SER A 194 4.92 -6.50 -10.74
C SER A 194 4.31 -7.81 -11.20
N ILE A 195 4.52 -8.87 -10.43
CA ILE A 195 3.98 -10.21 -10.72
C ILE A 195 3.03 -10.62 -9.60
N LEU A 196 1.84 -11.04 -10.01
CA LEU A 196 0.80 -11.55 -9.15
C LEU A 196 0.50 -13.00 -9.52
N GLN A 197 0.43 -13.88 -8.52
CA GLN A 197 0.13 -15.29 -8.68
C GLN A 197 -1.22 -15.62 -8.04
N GLY A 198 -2.11 -16.23 -8.81
CA GLY A 198 -3.37 -16.71 -8.27
C GLY A 198 -3.16 -17.81 -7.24
N TYR A 199 -4.04 -17.89 -6.25
CA TYR A 199 -4.01 -18.93 -5.22
C TYR A 199 -5.41 -19.49 -4.97
N ASP A 200 -5.48 -20.80 -4.78
CA ASP A 200 -6.75 -21.49 -4.57
C ASP A 200 -7.16 -21.41 -3.11
N ASP A 201 -8.45 -21.15 -2.88
CA ASP A 201 -9.06 -21.25 -1.57
C ASP A 201 -9.61 -22.67 -1.41
N LEU A 202 -9.10 -23.42 -0.44
CA LEU A 202 -9.57 -24.79 -0.17
C LEU A 202 -11.06 -24.85 0.19
N SER A 203 -11.63 -23.70 0.60
CA SER A 203 -13.05 -23.52 0.92
C SER A 203 -13.95 -23.37 -0.31
N ASP A 204 -13.38 -23.07 -1.48
CA ASP A 204 -14.10 -22.89 -2.75
C ASP A 204 -13.37 -23.63 -3.90
N PRO A 205 -13.56 -24.95 -4.02
CA PRO A 205 -12.83 -25.77 -4.99
C PRO A 205 -13.29 -25.55 -6.44
N GLY A 206 -14.35 -24.75 -6.67
CA GLY A 206 -14.93 -24.54 -8.00
C GLY A 206 -14.09 -23.64 -8.91
N ILE A 207 -13.22 -22.78 -8.36
CA ILE A 207 -12.42 -21.82 -9.12
C ILE A 207 -10.93 -22.02 -8.83
N LYS A 208 -10.20 -22.55 -9.81
CA LYS A 208 -8.73 -22.66 -9.75
C LYS A 208 -8.08 -21.33 -10.14
N HIS A 209 -7.92 -20.43 -9.17
CA HIS A 209 -7.17 -19.18 -9.33
C HIS A 209 -5.68 -19.41 -9.57
N SER A 210 -5.10 -20.48 -9.02
CA SER A 210 -3.70 -20.89 -9.22
C SER A 210 -3.30 -21.07 -10.68
N ASN A 211 -4.28 -21.31 -11.55
CA ASN A 211 -4.10 -21.42 -13.00
C ASN A 211 -3.81 -20.08 -13.70
N TYR A 212 -3.71 -18.97 -12.96
CA TYR A 212 -3.53 -17.64 -13.50
C TYR A 212 -2.34 -16.93 -12.86
N ARG A 213 -1.61 -16.19 -13.69
CA ARG A 213 -0.59 -15.23 -13.29
C ARG A 213 -0.84 -13.91 -14.02
N LEU A 214 -0.64 -12.79 -13.34
CA LEU A 214 -0.70 -11.46 -13.93
C LEU A 214 0.68 -10.82 -13.83
N THR A 215 1.17 -10.28 -14.93
CA THR A 215 2.36 -9.43 -14.95
C THR A 215 1.94 -8.04 -15.39
N ILE A 216 2.30 -7.03 -14.61
CA ILE A 216 2.01 -5.62 -14.90
C ILE A 216 3.36 -4.99 -15.22
N TYR A 217 3.53 -4.49 -16.44
CA TYR A 217 4.72 -3.73 -16.85
C TYR A 217 4.44 -2.25 -16.63
N HIS A 218 5.24 -1.62 -15.79
CA HIS A 218 5.02 -0.26 -15.30
C HIS A 218 6.31 0.58 -15.21
N PRO A 219 7.18 0.61 -16.24
CA PRO A 219 8.39 1.43 -16.19
C PRO A 219 8.02 2.90 -15.91
N ASN A 220 8.81 3.55 -15.06
CA ASN A 220 8.54 4.92 -14.59
C ASN A 220 7.16 5.10 -13.94
N ASN A 221 6.56 4.03 -13.41
CA ASN A 221 5.24 4.00 -12.77
C ASN A 221 4.04 4.24 -13.68
N GLU A 222 4.25 4.19 -14.99
CA GLU A 222 3.16 4.19 -15.95
C GLU A 222 2.93 2.78 -16.48
N ILE A 223 1.71 2.28 -16.37
CA ILE A 223 1.37 0.98 -16.95
C ILE A 223 1.46 1.07 -18.48
N GLU A 224 2.42 0.35 -19.05
CA GLU A 224 2.57 0.18 -20.50
C GLU A 224 1.71 -0.97 -20.99
N SER A 225 1.76 -2.10 -20.29
CA SER A 225 1.03 -3.30 -20.65
C SER A 225 0.73 -4.18 -19.43
N ILE A 226 -0.26 -5.05 -19.60
CA ILE A 226 -0.58 -6.10 -18.64
C ILE A 226 -0.62 -7.43 -19.38
N VAL A 227 -0.02 -8.48 -18.81
CA VAL A 227 -0.07 -9.83 -19.36
C VAL A 227 -0.80 -10.74 -18.38
N LEU A 228 -1.93 -11.30 -18.82
CA LEU A 228 -2.65 -12.37 -18.10
C LEU A 228 -2.26 -13.72 -18.68
N GLN A 229 -1.57 -14.52 -17.89
CA GLN A 229 -1.11 -15.86 -18.26
C GLN A 229 -2.10 -16.89 -17.74
N LYS A 230 -2.69 -17.68 -18.64
CA LYS A 230 -3.57 -18.80 -18.34
C LYS A 230 -2.73 -20.08 -18.37
N LEU A 231 -2.09 -20.40 -17.26
CA LEU A 231 -1.10 -21.47 -17.12
C LEU A 231 -1.65 -22.84 -17.59
N HIS A 232 -2.87 -23.18 -17.17
CA HIS A 232 -3.56 -24.41 -17.59
C HIS A 232 -3.89 -24.55 -19.08
N LYS A 233 -3.79 -23.45 -19.85
CA LYS A 233 -4.06 -23.42 -21.29
C LYS A 233 -2.84 -23.08 -22.13
N ASN A 234 -1.70 -22.78 -21.52
CA ASN A 234 -0.51 -22.29 -22.21
C ASN A 234 -0.80 -21.07 -23.12
N ILE A 235 -1.68 -20.18 -22.65
CA ILE A 235 -2.08 -18.95 -23.35
C ILE A 235 -1.68 -17.74 -22.52
N ASP A 236 -1.04 -16.77 -23.17
CA ASP A 236 -0.80 -15.44 -22.60
C ASP A 236 -1.65 -14.43 -23.35
N ILE A 237 -2.34 -13.56 -22.61
CA ILE A 237 -3.10 -12.44 -23.18
C ILE A 237 -2.41 -11.16 -22.75
N GLU A 238 -1.85 -10.46 -23.72
CA GLU A 238 -1.20 -9.18 -23.56
C GLU A 238 -2.19 -8.05 -23.87
N TYR A 239 -2.37 -7.15 -22.91
CA TYR A 239 -3.25 -6.00 -22.97
C TYR A 239 -2.40 -4.73 -23.15
N LEU A 240 -2.66 -3.97 -24.22
CA LEU A 240 -1.92 -2.78 -24.61
C LEU A 240 -2.82 -1.53 -24.57
N LYS A 241 -2.23 -0.35 -24.31
CA LYS A 241 -2.92 0.93 -24.46
C LYS A 241 -3.37 1.18 -25.89
#